data_AF-A0A351IV00-F1
#
_entry.id   AF-A0A351IV00-F1
#
_cell.length_a   1.000
_cell.length_b   1.000
_cell.length_c   1.000
_cell.angle_alpha   90.00
_cell.angle_beta   90.00
_cell.angle_gamma   90.00
#
_symmetry.space_group_name_H-M   'P 1'
#
loop_
_entity.id
_entity.type
_entity.pdbx_description
1 polymer ?
#
loop_
_entity_poly.entity_id
_entity_poly.type
_entity_poly.pdbx_seq_one_letter_code
_entity_poly.pdbx_strand_id
1 'polypeptide(L)'
;YEHWHDGVFTGAVSEEVAGWAAARSVTCLGPAGSAYLLDARLLHGSGPNLSTGPRTLFIVQYHAEDAYPLAPNHLPSIHDGEVVRGSDTNRVRCTDWEVDLPLKPTMASFFAQQADPVPDTG
;
A
#
# COMPACT_ATOMS: atom_id res chain seq x y z
N TYR A 1 -6.20 10.71 -0.24
CA TYR A 1 -6.20 11.28 -1.61
C TYR A 1 -6.69 10.20 -2.54
N GLU A 2 -7.49 10.56 -3.54
CA GLU A 2 -8.01 9.62 -4.54
C GLU A 2 -6.86 9.01 -5.37
N HIS A 3 -7.02 7.76 -5.82
CA HIS A 3 -6.05 7.03 -6.66
C HIS A 3 -6.66 6.60 -8.00
N TRP A 4 -7.89 7.01 -8.25
CA TRP A 4 -8.65 6.81 -9.46
C TRP A 4 -8.55 8.08 -10.30
N HIS A 5 -8.13 7.94 -11.55
CA HIS A 5 -8.08 9.03 -12.52
C HIS A 5 -8.98 8.65 -13.70
N ASP A 6 -10.00 9.46 -13.98
CA ASP A 6 -10.96 9.24 -15.07
C ASP A 6 -11.59 7.82 -15.06
N GLY A 7 -11.87 7.28 -13.87
CA GLY A 7 -12.45 5.95 -13.68
C GLY A 7 -11.44 4.79 -13.74
N VAL A 8 -10.15 5.07 -13.87
CA VAL A 8 -9.07 4.07 -13.89
C VAL A 8 -8.28 4.13 -12.59
N PHE A 9 -8.11 2.99 -11.93
CA PHE A 9 -7.26 2.91 -10.74
C PHE A 9 -5.78 2.96 -11.15
N THR A 10 -5.09 4.05 -10.82
CA THR A 10 -3.68 4.25 -11.17
C THR A 10 -2.73 3.93 -10.01
N GLY A 11 -3.26 3.88 -8.78
CA GLY A 11 -2.44 3.78 -7.57
C GLY A 11 -1.54 5.00 -7.33
N ALA A 12 -1.70 6.08 -8.11
CA ALA A 12 -1.02 7.35 -7.95
C ALA A 12 -2.00 8.42 -7.49
N VAL A 13 -1.51 9.41 -6.75
CA VAL A 13 -2.27 10.63 -6.47
C VAL A 13 -2.21 11.59 -7.66
N SER A 14 -3.08 12.59 -7.69
CA SER A 14 -3.04 13.63 -8.72
C SER A 14 -1.71 14.40 -8.72
N GLU A 15 -1.34 14.98 -9.87
CA GLU A 15 -0.12 15.78 -10.02
C GLU A 15 -0.08 16.97 -9.05
N GLU A 16 -1.24 17.59 -8.79
CA GLU A 16 -1.37 18.66 -7.80
C GLU A 16 -0.97 18.19 -6.39
N VAL A 17 -1.50 17.03 -5.97
CA VAL A 17 -1.17 16.45 -4.67
C VAL A 17 0.29 16.01 -4.63
N ALA A 18 0.81 15.44 -5.72
CA ALA A 18 2.20 15.05 -5.84
C ALA A 18 3.15 16.26 -5.69
N GLY A 19 2.85 17.37 -6.37
CA GLY A 19 3.61 18.62 -6.27
C GLY A 19 3.55 19.22 -4.85
N TRP A 20 2.35 19.24 -4.24
CA TRP A 20 2.19 19.66 -2.84
C TRP A 20 3.00 18.80 -1.87
N ALA A 21 3.00 17.49 -2.08
CA ALA A 21 3.70 16.52 -1.24
C ALA A 21 5.21 16.60 -1.42
N ALA A 22 5.70 16.80 -2.65
CA ALA A 22 7.11 16.90 -2.96
C ALA A 22 7.79 18.00 -2.13
N ALA A 23 7.15 19.16 -1.99
CA ALA A 23 7.62 20.28 -1.18
C ALA A 23 7.71 19.99 0.34
N ARG A 24 7.07 18.92 0.80
CA ARG A 24 6.97 18.51 2.23
C ARG A 24 7.60 17.15 2.50
N SER A 25 8.04 16.47 1.46
CA SER A 25 8.52 15.09 1.55
C SER A 25 9.88 15.05 2.23
N VAL A 26 10.09 14.00 3.00
CA VAL A 26 11.39 13.71 3.63
C VAL A 26 11.92 12.43 3.00
N THR A 27 13.15 12.48 2.49
CA THR A 27 13.80 11.28 1.96
C THR A 27 14.31 10.42 3.11
N CYS A 28 13.78 9.21 3.21
CA CYS A 28 14.24 8.21 4.17
C CYS A 28 15.31 7.32 3.52
N LEU A 29 16.53 7.36 4.07
CA LEU A 29 17.67 6.55 3.62
C LEU A 29 18.21 5.71 4.78
N GLY A 30 18.80 4.57 4.45
CA GLY A 30 19.33 3.63 5.45
C GLY A 30 20.09 2.47 4.80
N PRO A 31 21.15 1.96 5.44
CA PRO A 31 21.90 0.80 4.96
C PRO A 31 21.05 -0.48 5.03
N ALA A 32 21.55 -1.56 4.42
CA ALA A 32 20.97 -2.90 4.54
C ALA A 32 20.75 -3.27 6.02
N GLY A 33 19.57 -3.83 6.32
CA GLY A 33 19.13 -4.13 7.69
C GLY A 33 18.38 -2.99 8.39
N SER A 34 18.30 -1.81 7.79
CA SER A 34 17.42 -0.74 8.29
C SER A 34 15.94 -1.10 8.09
N ALA A 35 15.09 -0.67 9.01
CA ALA A 35 13.65 -0.81 8.92
C ALA A 35 12.98 0.57 8.94
N TYR A 36 11.90 0.70 8.17
CA TYR A 36 11.03 1.88 8.17
C TYR A 36 9.65 1.44 8.64
N LEU A 37 9.13 2.14 9.65
CA LEU A 37 7.76 1.96 10.11
C LEU A 37 6.93 3.12 9.56
N LEU A 38 5.90 2.78 8.79
CA LEU A 38 4.99 3.76 8.19
C LEU A 38 3.55 3.36 8.45
N ASP A 39 2.71 4.38 8.68
CA ASP A 39 1.26 4.22 8.63
C ASP A 39 0.85 3.88 7.19
N ALA A 40 -0.05 2.93 7.01
CA ALA A 40 -0.49 2.48 5.68
C ALA A 40 -1.13 3.60 4.83
N ARG A 41 -1.61 4.68 5.45
CA ARG A 41 -2.21 5.84 4.78
C ARG A 41 -1.24 7.02 4.62
N LEU A 42 0.00 6.88 5.09
CA LEU A 42 1.03 7.91 4.88
C LEU A 42 1.29 8.03 3.37
N LEU A 43 1.15 9.22 2.79
CA LEU A 43 1.53 9.44 1.41
C LEU A 43 3.04 9.20 1.26
N HIS A 44 3.40 8.19 0.48
CA HIS A 44 4.77 7.78 0.26
C HIS A 44 4.97 7.41 -1.20
N GLY A 45 6.22 7.41 -1.63
CA GLY A 45 6.61 7.07 -2.99
C GLY A 45 8.11 6.92 -3.07
N SER A 46 8.59 6.54 -4.25
CA SER A 46 10.02 6.45 -4.51
C SER A 46 10.31 6.85 -5.94
N GLY A 47 11.48 7.46 -6.16
CA GLY A 47 12.02 7.60 -7.51
C GLY A 47 12.39 6.25 -8.14
N PRO A 48 12.60 6.22 -9.46
CA PRO A 48 13.03 5.02 -10.18
C PRO A 48 14.37 4.50 -9.64
N ASN A 49 14.56 3.19 -9.69
CA ASN A 49 15.84 2.58 -9.34
C ASN A 49 16.83 2.79 -10.50
N LEU A 50 17.79 3.68 -10.32
CA LEU A 50 18.84 4.00 -11.32
C LEU A 50 20.15 3.24 -11.08
N SER A 51 20.18 2.29 -10.14
CA SER A 51 21.37 1.48 -9.86
C SER A 51 21.49 0.27 -10.78
N THR A 52 22.64 -0.41 -10.75
CA THR A 52 22.90 -1.62 -11.56
C THR A 52 22.31 -2.90 -10.97
N GLY A 53 21.60 -2.81 -9.84
CA GLY A 53 21.06 -3.97 -9.14
C GLY A 53 19.64 -3.73 -8.60
N PRO A 54 18.91 -4.80 -8.23
CA PRO A 54 17.57 -4.66 -7.67
C PRO A 54 17.61 -3.98 -6.29
N ARG A 55 16.61 -3.13 -6.01
CA ARG A 55 16.34 -2.60 -4.67
C ARG A 55 15.38 -3.54 -3.95
N THR A 56 15.91 -4.59 -3.33
CA THR A 56 15.12 -5.61 -2.62
C THR A 56 14.57 -5.05 -1.32
N LEU A 57 13.28 -5.30 -1.06
CA LEU A 57 12.57 -4.91 0.15
C LEU A 57 11.94 -6.16 0.79
N PHE A 58 11.97 -6.22 2.12
CA PHE A 58 11.15 -7.15 2.89
C PHE A 58 10.05 -6.35 3.58
N ILE A 59 8.80 -6.60 3.20
CA ILE A 59 7.64 -5.83 3.66
C ILE A 59 6.81 -6.73 4.58
N VAL A 60 6.56 -6.25 5.79
CA VAL A 60 5.65 -6.88 6.74
C VAL A 60 4.56 -5.88 7.09
N GLN A 61 3.32 -6.32 7.03
CA GLN A 61 2.16 -5.51 7.40
C GLN A 61 1.61 -6.02 8.73
N TYR A 62 1.30 -5.08 9.62
CA TYR A 62 0.62 -5.35 10.88
C TYR A 62 -0.66 -4.53 10.92
N HIS A 63 -1.73 -5.13 11.42
CA HIS A 63 -2.97 -4.44 11.75
C HIS A 63 -3.35 -4.80 13.18
N ALA A 64 -4.19 -3.96 13.80
CA ALA A 64 -4.78 -4.32 15.08
C ALA A 64 -5.68 -5.54 14.90
N GLU A 65 -5.74 -6.44 15.88
CA GLU A 65 -6.57 -7.65 15.81
C GLU A 65 -8.06 -7.33 15.56
N ASP A 66 -8.53 -6.19 16.06
CA ASP A 66 -9.91 -5.73 15.87
C ASP A 66 -10.16 -4.98 14.54
N ALA A 67 -9.15 -4.89 13.66
CA ALA A 67 -9.28 -4.29 12.33
C ALA A 67 -9.64 -5.35 11.29
N TYR A 68 -10.77 -5.17 10.61
CA TYR A 68 -11.27 -6.14 9.64
C TYR A 68 -10.86 -5.78 8.20
N PRO A 69 -10.41 -6.75 7.37
CA PRO A 69 -10.05 -6.48 5.98
C PRO A 69 -11.28 -6.08 5.15
N LEU A 70 -11.18 -4.95 4.46
CA LEU A 70 -12.25 -4.42 3.59
C LEU A 70 -12.17 -4.95 2.15
N ALA A 71 -11.03 -5.50 1.75
CA ALA A 71 -10.80 -6.05 0.42
C ALA A 71 -9.98 -7.36 0.51
N PRO A 72 -10.08 -8.27 -0.47
CA PRO A 72 -9.29 -9.50 -0.49
C PRO A 72 -7.78 -9.24 -0.53
N ASN A 73 -7.03 -9.98 0.28
CA ASN A 73 -5.58 -9.99 0.19
C ASN A 73 -5.15 -10.66 -1.13
N HIS A 74 -4.43 -9.92 -1.98
CA HIS A 74 -3.95 -10.41 -3.27
C HIS A 74 -2.63 -11.20 -3.17
N LEU A 75 -1.95 -11.15 -2.01
CA LEU A 75 -0.72 -11.88 -1.69
C LEU A 75 -0.89 -12.59 -0.34
N PRO A 76 -1.61 -13.73 -0.31
CA PRO A 76 -1.85 -14.45 0.94
C PRO A 76 -0.54 -14.94 1.55
N SER A 77 -0.44 -14.83 2.87
CA SER A 77 0.68 -15.31 3.67
C SER A 77 0.21 -16.42 4.60
N ILE A 78 1.07 -17.38 4.93
CA ILE A 78 0.79 -18.38 5.96
C ILE A 78 0.64 -17.76 7.36
N HIS A 79 1.14 -16.53 7.54
CA HIS A 79 1.09 -15.76 8.79
C HIS A 79 -0.11 -14.80 8.83
N ASP A 80 -1.00 -14.84 7.84
CA ASP A 80 -2.15 -13.93 7.81
C ASP A 80 -3.10 -14.24 9.00
N GLY A 81 -3.41 -13.22 9.80
CA GLY A 81 -4.16 -13.35 11.05
C GLY A 81 -3.38 -13.81 12.28
N GLU A 82 -2.05 -14.01 12.19
CA GLU A 82 -1.24 -14.40 13.36
C GLU A 82 -1.18 -13.27 14.41
N VAL A 83 -1.67 -13.55 15.62
CA VAL A 83 -1.58 -12.60 16.75
C VAL A 83 -0.17 -12.63 17.33
N VAL A 84 0.66 -11.68 16.91
CA VAL A 84 2.06 -11.55 17.38
C VAL A 84 2.18 -10.88 18.76
N ARG A 85 1.15 -10.16 19.21
CA ARG A 85 1.11 -9.51 20.53
C ARG A 85 -0.34 -9.22 20.96
N GLY A 86 -0.68 -9.57 22.20
CA GLY A 86 -2.02 -9.38 22.76
C GLY A 86 -2.81 -10.68 22.75
N SER A 87 -4.12 -10.58 22.51
CA SER A 87 -5.04 -11.72 22.43
C SER A 87 -6.10 -11.47 21.37
N ASP A 88 -6.57 -12.52 20.73
CA ASP A 88 -7.79 -12.50 19.91
C ASP A 88 -8.99 -12.11 20.79
N THR A 89 -9.73 -11.09 20.37
CA THR A 89 -10.87 -10.55 21.10
C THR A 89 -12.20 -10.90 20.44
N ASN A 90 -12.19 -11.43 19.22
CA ASN A 90 -13.38 -11.69 18.41
C ASN A 90 -14.30 -10.46 18.30
N ARG A 91 -13.71 -9.26 18.22
CA ARG A 91 -14.44 -8.01 17.99
C ARG A 91 -13.94 -7.32 16.74
N VAL A 92 -14.84 -6.62 16.06
CA VAL A 92 -14.50 -5.69 14.98
C VAL A 92 -14.71 -4.27 15.47
N ARG A 93 -13.72 -3.42 15.29
CA ARG A 93 -13.80 -1.97 15.53
C ARG A 93 -14.35 -1.29 14.28
N CYS A 94 -15.45 -0.57 14.45
CA CYS A 94 -16.08 0.22 13.39
C CYS A 94 -15.93 1.72 13.69
N THR A 95 -15.73 2.51 12.64
CA THR A 95 -15.64 3.98 12.67
C THR A 95 -16.37 4.55 11.47
N ASP A 96 -16.92 5.75 11.60
CA ASP A 96 -17.69 6.42 10.54
C ASP A 96 -16.76 7.08 9.51
N TRP A 97 -16.42 6.36 8.44
CA TRP A 97 -15.65 6.85 7.29
C TRP A 97 -15.94 6.01 6.04
N GLU A 98 -15.64 6.60 4.89
CA GLU A 98 -15.78 5.98 3.58
C GLU A 98 -14.46 6.02 2.83
N VAL A 99 -14.26 5.04 1.94
CA VAL A 99 -13.12 4.98 1.03
C VAL A 99 -13.50 4.22 -0.22
N ASP A 100 -12.95 4.64 -1.35
CA ASP A 100 -13.01 3.86 -2.57
C ASP A 100 -12.13 2.62 -2.43
N LEU A 101 -12.70 1.45 -2.72
CA LEU A 101 -11.93 0.22 -2.71
C LEU A 101 -10.84 0.28 -3.79
N PRO A 102 -9.62 -0.23 -3.50
CA PRO A 102 -8.60 -0.35 -4.52
C PRO A 102 -9.01 -1.39 -5.56
N LEU A 103 -8.52 -1.23 -6.79
CA LEU A 103 -8.64 -2.29 -7.77
C LEU A 103 -7.73 -3.46 -7.37
N LYS A 104 -8.31 -4.67 -7.29
CA LYS A 104 -7.53 -5.90 -7.06
C LYS A 104 -6.57 -6.13 -8.24
N PRO A 105 -5.25 -6.14 -8.03
CA PRO A 105 -4.32 -6.42 -9.11
C PRO A 105 -4.47 -7.86 -9.62
N THR A 106 -4.32 -8.03 -10.93
CA THR A 106 -4.21 -9.35 -11.59
C THR A 106 -2.78 -9.89 -11.51
N MET A 107 -1.79 -9.03 -11.27
CA MET A 107 -0.37 -9.36 -11.18
C MET A 107 0.17 -9.21 -9.75
N ALA A 108 1.25 -9.93 -9.43
CA ALA A 108 1.84 -9.93 -8.10
C ALA A 108 2.56 -8.61 -7.71
N SER A 109 2.81 -7.72 -8.67
CA SER A 109 3.56 -6.48 -8.46
C SER A 109 2.67 -5.26 -8.70
N PHE A 110 2.63 -4.34 -7.74
CA PHE A 110 1.96 -3.06 -7.89
C PHE A 110 2.57 -2.22 -9.04
N PHE A 111 3.87 -2.36 -9.33
CA PHE A 111 4.49 -1.71 -10.49
C PHE A 111 3.88 -2.22 -11.80
N ALA A 112 3.48 -3.49 -11.84
CA ALA A 112 2.85 -4.07 -13.01
C ALA A 112 1.41 -3.56 -13.15
N GLN A 113 0.71 -3.30 -12.04
CA GLN A 113 -0.61 -2.66 -12.02
C GLN A 113 -0.54 -1.19 -12.49
N GLN A 114 0.53 -0.45 -12.16
CA GLN A 114 0.74 0.91 -12.65
C GLN A 114 1.14 0.96 -14.14
N ALA A 115 1.75 -0.11 -14.65
CA ALA A 115 2.19 -0.20 -16.04
C ALA A 115 1.07 -0.61 -17.01
N ASP A 116 -0.05 -1.15 -16.51
CA ASP A 116 -1.14 -1.72 -17.31
C ASP A 116 -2.49 -1.07 -16.96
N PRO A 117 -2.85 0.07 -17.60
CA PRO A 117 -3.96 0.92 -17.16
C PRO A 117 -5.36 0.39 -17.52
N VAL A 118 -5.50 -0.84 -18.02
CA VAL A 118 -6.81 -1.39 -18.39
C VAL A 118 -6.99 -2.79 -17.80
N PRO A 119 -7.82 -2.95 -16.76
CA PRO A 119 -8.35 -4.25 -16.41
C PRO A 119 -9.37 -4.62 -17.48
N ASP A 120 -9.24 -5.81 -18.06
CA ASP A 120 -10.26 -6.40 -18.92
C ASP A 120 -11.57 -6.49 -18.11
N THR A 121 -12.53 -5.61 -18.43
CA THR A 121 -13.88 -5.68 -17.88
C THR A 121 -14.60 -6.81 -18.59
N GLY A 122 -14.40 -8.04 -18.09
CA GLY A 122 -15.27 -9.17 -18.40
C GLY A 122 -16.71 -8.92 -17.97
#